data_AF-A0A239SAE7-F1
#
_entry.id   AF-A0A239SAE7-F1
#
_cell.length_a   1.000
_cell.length_b   1.000
_cell.length_c   1.000
_cell.angle_alpha   90.00
_cell.angle_beta   90.00
_cell.angle_gamma   90.00
#
_symmetry.space_group_name_H-M   'P 1'
#
loop_
_entity.id
_entity.type
_entity.pdbx_description
1 polymer ?
#
loop_
_entity_poly.entity_id
_entity_poly.type
_entity_poly.pdbx_seq_one_letter_code
_entity_poly.pdbx_strand_id
1 'polypeptide(L)'
;MIRFSIFQVTAICLGLFTQTQAFAYECNESDAYKKGREEIALVRKATMAQYGRAVKFVQDAKGVTFEVALGEVMRTGAADQTRPYDEQLETLGAKIKDIKPDSPQACEALLLLQRQHAHVGQQKIDFVAKLVTGEDSSAR
;
A
#
# COMPACT_ATOMS: atom_id res chain seq x y z
N MET A 1 -50.43 55.58 -11.33
CA MET A 1 -49.15 55.78 -12.05
C MET A 1 -48.07 55.02 -11.31
N ILE A 2 -47.57 53.98 -11.95
CA ILE A 2 -46.62 53.01 -11.44
C ILE A 2 -45.21 53.55 -11.73
N ARG A 3 -44.41 53.78 -10.69
CA ARG A 3 -42.97 54.06 -10.84
C ARG A 3 -42.18 52.81 -10.42
N PHE A 4 -41.91 51.96 -11.40
CA PHE A 4 -40.95 50.88 -11.31
C PHE A 4 -39.54 51.51 -11.15
N SER A 5 -38.98 51.41 -9.95
CA SER A 5 -37.59 51.81 -9.68
C SER A 5 -36.69 50.61 -9.95
N ILE A 6 -36.23 50.50 -11.20
CA ILE A 6 -35.37 49.43 -11.74
C ILE A 6 -33.90 49.70 -11.35
N PHE A 7 -33.62 49.90 -10.07
CA PHE A 7 -32.28 50.32 -9.63
C PHE A 7 -31.69 49.52 -8.45
N GLN A 8 -32.26 48.36 -8.11
CA GLN A 8 -31.60 47.39 -7.21
C GLN A 8 -31.62 45.94 -7.73
N VAL A 9 -31.79 45.74 -9.04
CA VAL A 9 -31.64 44.43 -9.70
C VAL A 9 -30.18 44.19 -10.15
N THR A 10 -29.26 45.09 -9.81
CA THR A 10 -27.82 44.99 -10.15
C THR A 10 -26.90 44.84 -8.95
N ALA A 11 -27.34 44.12 -7.91
CA ALA A 11 -26.41 43.37 -7.05
C ALA A 11 -26.09 42.05 -7.77
N ILE A 12 -25.46 42.21 -8.93
CA ILE A 12 -24.89 41.18 -9.79
C ILE A 12 -23.87 40.40 -8.94
N CYS A 13 -24.19 39.14 -8.66
CA CYS A 13 -23.32 38.00 -8.91
C CYS A 13 -21.79 38.26 -8.97
N LEU A 14 -21.20 38.75 -7.88
CA LEU A 14 -19.73 38.94 -7.74
C LEU A 14 -19.18 38.31 -6.45
N GLY A 15 -19.85 37.26 -5.95
CA GLY A 15 -19.35 36.47 -4.82
C GLY A 15 -19.42 34.95 -5.01
N LEU A 16 -19.82 34.48 -6.20
CA LEU A 16 -19.61 33.09 -6.60
C LEU A 16 -18.25 33.01 -7.30
N PHE A 17 -17.46 32.01 -6.92
CA PHE A 17 -16.20 31.59 -7.54
C PHE A 17 -14.91 32.30 -7.08
N THR A 18 -14.67 32.40 -5.77
CA THR A 18 -13.37 31.85 -5.34
C THR A 18 -13.49 30.34 -5.55
N GLN A 19 -13.10 29.91 -6.74
CA GLN A 19 -12.80 28.52 -6.99
C GLN A 19 -11.78 28.12 -5.92
N THR A 20 -12.24 27.51 -4.83
CA THR A 20 -11.44 26.46 -4.22
C THR A 20 -11.38 25.41 -5.30
N GLN A 21 -10.43 25.60 -6.23
CA GLN A 21 -9.87 24.50 -6.96
C GLN A 21 -9.47 23.55 -5.85
N ALA A 22 -10.27 22.50 -5.65
CA ALA A 22 -9.85 21.32 -4.95
C ALA A 22 -8.72 20.77 -5.82
N PHE A 23 -7.56 21.44 -5.74
CA PHE A 23 -6.30 20.90 -6.16
C PHE A 23 -6.20 19.65 -5.31
N ALA A 24 -6.46 18.51 -5.93
CA ALA A 24 -6.04 17.23 -5.39
C ALA A 24 -4.56 17.43 -5.09
N TYR A 25 -4.22 17.59 -3.81
CA TYR A 25 -2.86 17.88 -3.42
C TYR A 25 -2.00 16.71 -3.90
N GLU A 26 -1.11 16.97 -4.85
CA GLU A 26 -0.30 15.91 -5.42
C GLU A 26 0.77 15.52 -4.42
N CYS A 27 0.60 14.38 -3.74
CA CYS A 27 1.59 13.87 -2.81
C CYS A 27 3.00 13.75 -3.42
N ASN A 28 3.07 13.59 -4.75
CA ASN A 28 4.33 13.52 -5.49
C ASN A 28 5.10 14.84 -5.53
N GLU A 29 4.54 15.96 -5.07
CA GLU A 29 5.28 17.22 -4.90
C GLU A 29 6.05 17.27 -3.57
N SER A 30 5.66 16.45 -2.59
CA SER A 30 6.33 16.39 -1.28
C SER A 30 7.58 15.51 -1.31
N ASP A 31 8.74 16.06 -0.99
CA ASP A 31 10.00 15.30 -0.91
C ASP A 31 9.98 14.23 0.20
N ALA A 32 9.29 14.50 1.31
CA ALA A 32 9.09 13.51 2.37
C ALA A 32 8.29 12.30 1.87
N TYR A 33 7.26 12.55 1.05
CA TYR A 33 6.46 11.50 0.44
C TYR A 33 7.27 10.70 -0.60
N LYS A 34 8.03 11.38 -1.48
CA LYS A 34 8.92 10.72 -2.45
C LYS A 34 9.93 9.81 -1.76
N LYS A 35 10.65 10.31 -0.76
CA LYS A 35 11.63 9.54 0.00
C LYS A 35 10.99 8.33 0.70
N GLY A 36 9.81 8.53 1.29
CA GLY A 36 9.06 7.43 1.91
C GLY A 36 8.65 6.34 0.91
N ARG A 37 8.30 6.73 -0.33
CA ARG A 37 8.00 5.78 -1.41
C ARG A 37 9.23 5.00 -1.87
N GLU A 38 10.41 5.64 -1.92
CA GLU A 38 11.67 4.96 -2.20
C GLU A 38 12.02 3.94 -1.12
N GLU A 39 11.86 4.29 0.16
CA GLU A 39 12.04 3.36 1.28
C GLU A 39 11.13 2.13 1.13
N ILE A 40 9.86 2.33 0.82
CA ILE A 40 8.90 1.24 0.58
C ILE A 40 9.35 0.38 -0.62
N ALA A 41 9.85 1.00 -1.69
CA ALA A 41 10.35 0.27 -2.85
C ALA A 41 11.57 -0.60 -2.51
N LEU A 42 12.48 -0.11 -1.67
CA LEU A 42 13.61 -0.88 -1.15
C LEU A 42 13.15 -2.07 -0.31
N VAL A 43 12.18 -1.87 0.59
CA VAL A 43 11.57 -2.96 1.37
C VAL A 43 11.00 -4.02 0.44
N ARG A 44 10.19 -3.63 -0.55
CA ARG A 44 9.62 -4.57 -1.54
C ARG A 44 10.69 -5.37 -2.28
N LYS A 45 11.79 -4.72 -2.70
CA LYS A 45 12.91 -5.39 -3.37
C LYS A 45 13.57 -6.43 -2.45
N ALA A 46 13.81 -6.08 -1.19
CA ALA A 46 14.37 -7.01 -0.21
C ALA A 46 13.44 -8.20 0.06
N THR A 47 12.14 -7.94 0.21
CA THR A 47 11.11 -8.98 0.39
C THR A 47 11.04 -9.94 -0.81
N MET A 48 11.08 -9.43 -2.04
CA MET A 48 11.12 -10.27 -3.25
C MET A 48 12.39 -11.12 -3.31
N ALA A 49 13.54 -10.57 -2.93
CA ALA A 49 14.78 -11.34 -2.86
C ALA A 49 14.68 -12.48 -1.84
N GLN A 50 14.01 -12.28 -0.71
CA GLN A 50 13.78 -13.32 0.29
C GLN A 50 12.84 -14.41 -0.21
N TYR A 51 11.77 -14.01 -0.88
CA TYR A 51 10.88 -14.96 -1.54
C TYR A 51 11.63 -15.81 -2.57
N GLY A 52 12.50 -15.19 -3.38
CA GLY A 52 13.38 -15.90 -4.31
C GLY A 52 14.34 -16.87 -3.63
N ARG A 53 14.88 -16.52 -2.44
CA ARG A 53 15.71 -17.44 -1.65
C ARG A 53 14.92 -18.65 -1.17
N ALA A 54 13.69 -18.47 -0.69
CA ALA A 54 12.82 -19.57 -0.27
C ALA A 54 12.50 -20.52 -1.45
N VAL A 55 12.20 -19.97 -2.64
CA VAL A 55 11.99 -20.77 -3.85
C VAL A 55 13.25 -21.55 -4.21
N LYS A 56 14.41 -20.89 -4.22
CA LYS A 56 15.69 -21.55 -4.51
C LYS A 56 15.99 -22.67 -3.52
N PHE A 57 15.71 -22.46 -2.23
CA PHE A 57 15.86 -23.51 -1.22
C PHE A 57 15.03 -24.75 -1.55
N VAL A 58 13.75 -24.60 -1.94
CA VAL A 58 12.90 -25.73 -2.34
C VAL A 58 13.42 -26.42 -3.59
N GLN A 59 13.84 -25.65 -4.60
CA GLN A 59 14.43 -26.21 -5.82
C GLN A 59 15.63 -27.10 -5.49
N ASP A 60 16.57 -26.58 -4.69
CA ASP A 60 17.82 -27.25 -4.35
C ASP A 60 17.55 -28.45 -3.42
N ALA A 61 16.67 -28.31 -2.42
CA ALA A 61 16.36 -29.36 -1.46
C ALA A 61 15.57 -30.53 -2.05
N LYS A 62 14.71 -30.28 -3.05
CA LYS A 62 13.82 -31.29 -3.64
C LYS A 62 14.20 -31.70 -5.07
N GLY A 63 15.18 -31.03 -5.69
CA GLY A 63 15.57 -31.28 -7.08
C GLY A 63 14.46 -30.99 -8.09
N VAL A 64 13.63 -29.96 -7.83
CA VAL A 64 12.45 -29.62 -8.66
C VAL A 64 12.66 -28.35 -9.49
N THR A 65 11.82 -28.14 -10.51
CA THR A 65 11.87 -26.91 -11.34
C THR A 65 11.45 -25.67 -10.56
N PHE A 66 11.74 -24.49 -11.12
CA PHE A 66 11.38 -23.21 -10.52
C PHE A 66 9.87 -23.09 -10.31
N GLU A 67 9.07 -23.48 -11.28
CA GLU A 67 7.61 -23.39 -11.25
C GLU A 67 7.02 -24.27 -10.14
N VAL A 68 7.58 -25.48 -9.97
CA VAL A 68 7.16 -26.41 -8.91
C VAL A 68 7.52 -25.85 -7.53
N ALA A 69 8.76 -25.37 -7.37
CA ALA A 69 9.20 -24.76 -6.12
C ALA A 69 8.41 -23.49 -5.79
N LEU A 70 8.18 -22.63 -6.78
CA LEU A 70 7.35 -21.43 -6.64
C LEU A 70 5.93 -21.79 -6.21
N GLY A 71 5.32 -22.78 -6.86
CA GLY A 71 3.98 -23.26 -6.51
C GLY A 71 3.90 -23.80 -5.08
N GLU A 72 4.96 -24.44 -4.59
CA GLU A 72 5.03 -24.89 -3.19
C GLU A 72 5.10 -23.71 -2.22
N VAL A 73 6.03 -22.76 -2.44
CA VAL A 73 6.15 -21.56 -1.60
C VAL A 73 4.83 -20.77 -1.59
N MET A 74 4.18 -20.62 -2.74
CA MET A 74 2.87 -19.95 -2.84
C MET A 74 1.79 -20.69 -2.05
N ARG A 75 1.76 -22.03 -2.09
CA ARG A 75 0.78 -22.83 -1.34
C ARG A 75 1.00 -22.70 0.17
N THR A 76 2.25 -22.70 0.62
CA THR A 76 2.58 -22.43 2.03
C THR A 76 2.13 -21.02 2.43
N GLY A 77 2.30 -20.04 1.53
CA GLY A 77 1.81 -18.68 1.70
C GLY A 77 0.30 -18.49 1.61
N ALA A 78 -0.47 -19.55 1.32
CA ALA A 78 -1.94 -19.55 1.31
C ALA A 78 -2.51 -20.43 2.43
N ALA A 79 -1.67 -20.97 3.32
CA ALA A 79 -2.11 -21.81 4.42
C ALA A 79 -2.81 -20.99 5.51
N ASP A 80 -3.67 -21.63 6.30
CA ASP A 80 -4.43 -21.00 7.40
C ASP A 80 -3.55 -20.23 8.39
N GLN A 81 -2.31 -20.66 8.58
CA GLN A 81 -1.33 -19.99 9.44
C GLN A 81 -0.95 -18.60 8.95
N THR A 82 -1.09 -18.34 7.64
CA THR A 82 -0.80 -17.03 7.04
C THR A 82 -2.02 -16.11 6.94
N ARG A 83 -3.22 -16.64 7.21
CA ARG A 83 -4.50 -15.91 7.12
C ARG A 83 -4.53 -14.59 7.92
N PRO A 84 -3.99 -14.50 9.15
CA PRO A 84 -3.97 -13.24 9.89
C PRO A 84 -3.18 -12.12 9.19
N TYR A 85 -2.17 -12.47 8.39
CA TYR A 85 -1.45 -11.49 7.59
C TYR A 85 -2.27 -11.05 6.39
N ASP A 86 -2.99 -11.96 5.74
CA ASP A 86 -3.84 -11.65 4.60
C ASP A 86 -5.00 -10.73 4.98
N GLU A 87 -5.66 -11.00 6.10
CA GLU A 87 -6.73 -10.14 6.62
C GLU A 87 -6.22 -8.72 6.94
N GLN A 88 -5.00 -8.61 7.47
CA GLN A 88 -4.35 -7.32 7.72
C GLN A 88 -3.98 -6.60 6.42
N LEU A 89 -3.41 -7.31 5.45
CA LEU A 89 -3.06 -6.76 4.13
C LEU A 89 -4.30 -6.27 3.38
N GLU A 90 -5.38 -7.04 3.41
CA GLU A 90 -6.66 -6.65 2.81
C GLU A 90 -7.23 -5.39 3.49
N THR A 91 -7.25 -5.37 4.82
CA THR A 91 -7.73 -4.22 5.59
C THR A 91 -6.92 -2.96 5.31
N LEU A 92 -5.58 -3.07 5.29
CA LEU A 92 -4.69 -1.94 4.99
C LEU A 92 -4.82 -1.53 3.52
N GLY A 93 -4.97 -2.49 2.61
CA GLY A 93 -5.16 -2.25 1.18
C GLY A 93 -6.46 -1.49 0.90
N ALA A 94 -7.55 -1.85 1.57
CA ALA A 94 -8.82 -1.12 1.50
C ALA A 94 -8.67 0.33 1.98
N LYS A 95 -8.04 0.55 3.14
CA LYS A 95 -7.75 1.90 3.66
C LYS A 95 -6.91 2.74 2.71
N ILE A 96 -5.88 2.13 2.11
CA ILE A 96 -5.02 2.79 1.11
C ILE A 96 -5.80 3.13 -0.16
N LYS A 97 -6.74 2.28 -0.58
CA LYS A 97 -7.55 2.51 -1.79
C LYS A 97 -8.57 3.63 -1.59
N ASP A 98 -9.13 3.74 -0.39
CA ASP A 98 -10.21 4.68 -0.09
C ASP A 98 -9.71 6.10 0.24
N ILE A 99 -8.41 6.25 0.58
CA ILE A 99 -7.86 7.56 0.92
C ILE A 99 -7.69 8.42 -0.34
N LYS A 100 -8.18 9.66 -0.26
CA LYS A 100 -8.01 10.69 -1.28
C LYS A 100 -7.28 11.86 -0.64
N PRO A 101 -5.94 11.92 -0.75
CA PRO A 101 -5.16 12.96 -0.10
C PRO A 101 -5.49 14.33 -0.70
N ASP A 102 -5.85 15.27 0.16
CA ASP A 102 -6.17 16.66 -0.16
C ASP A 102 -5.25 17.65 0.56
N SER A 103 -4.28 17.13 1.31
CA SER A 103 -3.37 17.89 2.16
C SER A 103 -2.05 17.14 2.37
N PRO A 104 -0.96 17.85 2.76
CA PRO A 104 0.30 17.20 3.15
C PRO A 104 0.11 16.14 4.24
N GLN A 105 -0.73 16.42 5.24
CA GLN A 105 -1.01 15.50 6.34
C GLN A 105 -1.72 14.23 5.84
N ALA A 106 -2.62 14.36 4.86
CA ALA A 106 -3.27 13.21 4.25
C ALA A 106 -2.28 12.35 3.42
N CYS A 107 -1.27 12.98 2.81
CA CYS A 107 -0.19 12.25 2.13
C CYS A 107 0.72 11.51 3.12
N GLU A 108 1.03 12.10 4.27
CA GLU A 108 1.77 11.41 5.34
C GLU A 108 0.98 10.24 5.92
N ALA A 109 -0.34 10.41 6.11
CA ALA A 109 -1.22 9.33 6.54
C ALA A 109 -1.29 8.18 5.51
N LEU A 110 -1.39 8.51 4.21
CA LEU A 110 -1.30 7.53 3.13
C LEU A 110 0.05 6.80 3.17
N LEU A 111 1.15 7.54 3.32
CA LEU A 111 2.49 6.96 3.40
C LEU A 111 2.63 6.01 4.60
N LEU A 112 2.09 6.39 5.76
CA LEU A 112 2.08 5.54 6.95
C LEU A 112 1.33 4.23 6.70
N LEU A 113 0.15 4.29 6.09
CA LEU A 113 -0.62 3.09 5.72
C LEU A 113 0.17 2.21 4.74
N GLN A 114 0.81 2.80 3.73
CA GLN A 114 1.65 2.06 2.78
C GLN A 114 2.85 1.39 3.46
N ARG A 115 3.47 2.04 4.46
CA ARG A 115 4.55 1.45 5.27
C ARG A 115 4.05 0.27 6.10
N GLN A 116 2.89 0.42 6.75
CA GLN A 116 2.27 -0.68 7.51
C GLN A 116 1.96 -1.87 6.60
N HIS A 117 1.37 -1.62 5.42
CA HIS A 117 1.08 -2.66 4.44
C HIS A 117 2.36 -3.36 3.96
N ALA A 118 3.42 -2.59 3.67
CA ALA A 118 4.71 -3.17 3.28
C ALA A 118 5.32 -4.03 4.41
N HIS A 119 5.22 -3.57 5.66
CA HIS A 119 5.73 -4.29 6.82
C HIS A 119 4.99 -5.61 7.07
N VAL A 120 3.66 -5.62 7.05
CA VAL A 120 2.86 -6.86 7.18
C VAL A 120 3.18 -7.82 6.02
N GLY A 121 3.35 -7.29 4.80
CA GLY A 121 3.73 -8.10 3.65
C GLY A 121 5.11 -8.74 3.82
N GLN A 122 6.07 -8.01 4.36
CA GLN A 122 7.38 -8.54 4.72
C GLN A 122 7.27 -9.63 5.79
N GLN A 123 6.53 -9.40 6.88
CA GLN A 123 6.33 -10.38 7.94
C GLN A 123 5.72 -11.68 7.42
N LYS A 124 4.72 -11.59 6.52
CA LYS A 124 4.13 -12.77 5.86
C LYS A 124 5.19 -13.57 5.10
N ILE A 125 6.00 -12.89 4.28
CA ILE A 125 7.02 -13.54 3.45
C ILE A 125 8.14 -14.13 4.32
N ASP A 126 8.52 -13.46 5.40
CA ASP A 126 9.48 -13.96 6.38
C ASP A 126 8.98 -15.26 7.03
N PHE A 127 7.71 -15.27 7.45
CA PHE A 127 7.08 -16.43 8.04
C PHE A 127 6.99 -17.61 7.05
N VAL A 128 6.56 -17.33 5.81
CA VAL A 128 6.51 -18.35 4.75
C VAL A 128 7.90 -18.91 4.44
N ALA A 129 8.92 -18.06 4.36
CA ALA A 129 10.29 -18.50 4.15
C ALA A 129 10.73 -19.47 5.25
N LYS A 130 10.51 -19.14 6.52
CA LYS A 130 10.85 -20.01 7.67
C LYS A 130 10.09 -21.33 7.67
N LEU A 131 8.81 -21.33 7.32
CA LEU A 131 8.01 -22.55 7.19
C LEU A 131 8.57 -23.47 6.10
N VAL A 132 8.96 -22.90 4.97
CA VAL A 132 9.48 -23.64 3.83
C VAL A 132 10.90 -24.16 4.09
N THR A 133 11.74 -23.37 4.74
CA THR A 133 13.13 -23.74 5.06
C THR A 133 13.24 -24.65 6.29
N GLY A 134 12.18 -24.73 7.10
CA GLY A 134 12.19 -25.48 8.36
C GLY A 134 12.93 -24.79 9.49
N GLU A 135 13.30 -23.51 9.34
CA GLU A 135 14.03 -22.73 10.37
C GLU A 135 13.26 -22.58 11.69
N ASP A 136 11.92 -22.69 11.69
CA ASP A 136 11.13 -22.72 12.93
C ASP A 136 11.07 -24.13 13.58
N SER A 137 11.43 -25.19 12.85
CA SER A 137 11.35 -26.58 13.30
C SER A 137 12.66 -27.19 13.79
N SER A 138 13.80 -26.53 13.52
CA SER A 138 15.13 -26.99 13.94
C SER A 138 15.55 -26.57 15.35
N ALA A 139 14.68 -25.85 16.07
CA ALA A 139 14.91 -25.33 17.43
C ALA A 139 14.13 -26.07 18.53
N ARG A 140 13.63 -27.29 18.29
CA ARG A 140 12.96 -28.13 19.30
C ARG A 140 13.59 -29.50 19.41
#